data_AF-J2T565-F1
#
_entry.id   AF-J2T565-F1
#
_cell.length_a   1.000
_cell.length_b   1.000
_cell.length_c   1.000
_cell.angle_alpha   90.00
_cell.angle_beta   90.00
_cell.angle_gamma   90.00
#
_symmetry.space_group_name_H-M   'P 1'
#
loop_
_entity.id
_entity.type
_entity.pdbx_description
1 polymer ?
#
loop_
_entity_poly.entity_id
_entity_poly.type
_entity_poly.pdbx_seq_one_letter_code
_entity_poly.pdbx_strand_id
1 'polypeptide(L)' 'MMLPLFQSPTELLASKDGAGPIELIGFSSLAGMHNEILYDLLEHLCRRRIDVPVVLSGIIAQSGHRLTH' A
#
# COMPACT_ATOMS: atom_id res chain seq x y z
N MET A 1 13.62 12.46 10.01
CA MET A 1 12.75 13.33 9.17
C MET A 1 11.36 12.71 9.19
N MET A 2 10.31 13.48 9.50
CA MET A 2 8.92 12.99 9.42
C MET A 2 8.52 12.86 7.96
N LEU A 3 8.05 11.67 7.56
CA LEU A 3 7.40 11.48 6.26
C LEU A 3 6.06 12.25 6.27
N PRO A 4 5.63 12.85 5.14
CA PRO A 4 4.32 13.46 5.02
C PRO A 4 3.21 12.47 5.43
N LEU A 5 2.21 12.95 6.17
CA LEU A 5 1.06 12.15 6.65
C LEU A 5 0.22 11.55 5.50
N PHE A 6 0.32 12.11 4.30
CA PHE A 6 -0.35 11.64 3.09
C PHE A 6 0.66 11.67 1.94
N GLN A 7 1.08 10.50 1.49
CA GLN A 7 1.96 10.34 0.33
C GLN A 7 1.25 9.45 -0.68
N SER A 8 1.31 9.86 -1.96
CA SER A 8 1.05 8.95 -3.07
C SER A 8 2.14 7.87 -3.12
N PRO A 9 1.87 6.69 -3.73
CA PRO A 9 2.88 5.65 -3.93
C PRO A 9 4.19 6.15 -4.54
N THR A 10 4.10 7.10 -5.48
CA THR A 10 5.27 7.69 -6.14
C THR A 10 6.11 8.54 -5.19
N GLU A 11 5.48 9.31 -4.30
CA GLU A 11 6.18 10.14 -3.31
C GLU A 11 6.85 9.28 -2.22
N LEU A 12 6.21 8.19 -1.80
CA LEU A 12 6.81 7.21 -0.88
C LEU A 12 8.13 6.67 -1.46
N LEU A 13 8.11 6.25 -2.73
CA LEU A 13 9.28 5.69 -3.40
C LEU A 13 10.37 6.74 -3.68
N ALA A 14 10.00 7.97 -4.04
CA ALA A 14 10.96 9.05 -4.30
C ALA A 14 11.65 9.57 -3.03
N SER A 15 10.98 9.53 -1.88
CA SER A 15 11.56 9.96 -0.59
C SER A 15 12.70 9.07 -0.07
N LYS A 16 13.00 7.97 -0.77
CA LYS A 16 13.90 6.91 -0.31
C LYS A 16 15.26 6.87 -1.04
N ASP A 17 15.55 7.81 -1.92
CA ASP A 17 16.87 7.95 -2.54
C ASP A 17 17.92 8.31 -1.45
N GLY A 18 18.38 7.30 -0.71
CA GLY A 18 19.35 7.42 0.39
C GLY A 18 19.17 6.46 1.57
N ALA A 19 18.03 5.77 1.72
CA ALA A 19 17.70 5.02 2.95
C ALA A 19 17.93 3.48 2.90
N GLY A 20 18.65 2.96 1.90
CA GLY A 20 18.84 1.51 1.72
C GLY A 20 17.60 0.81 1.13
N PRO A 21 17.64 -0.51 0.82
CA PRO A 21 16.53 -1.23 0.19
C PRO A 21 15.27 -1.31 1.08
N ILE A 22 14.07 -1.34 0.49
CA ILE A 22 12.82 -1.59 1.26
C ILE A 22 12.69 -3.10 1.40
N GLU A 23 12.55 -3.59 2.62
CA GLU A 23 12.32 -5.02 2.87
C GLU A 23 10.82 -5.35 3.00
N LEU A 24 9.98 -4.35 3.28
CA LEU A 24 8.54 -4.51 3.48
C LEU A 24 7.78 -3.19 3.26
N ILE A 25 6.60 -3.26 2.63
CA ILE A 25 5.65 -2.15 2.58
C ILE A 25 4.41 -2.53 3.38
N GLY A 26 4.10 -1.75 4.42
CA GLY A 26 2.82 -1.83 5.13
C GLY A 26 1.80 -0.86 4.54
N PHE A 27 0.69 -1.36 4.01
CA PHE A 27 -0.43 -0.56 3.51
C PHE A 27 -1.62 -0.71 4.46
N SER A 28 -1.95 0.35 5.19
CA SER A 28 -3.08 0.36 6.12
C SER A 28 -4.19 1.25 5.59
N SER A 29 -5.36 0.69 5.28
CA SER A 29 -6.51 1.47 4.84
C SER A 29 -7.63 1.53 5.88
N LEU A 30 -8.13 2.73 6.12
CA LEU A 30 -9.28 2.98 6.98
C LEU A 30 -10.53 3.37 6.18
N ALA A 31 -10.43 3.41 4.85
CA ALA A 31 -11.48 3.88 3.94
C ALA A 31 -11.87 2.84 2.88
N GLY A 32 -13.08 3.00 2.32
CA GLY A 32 -13.66 2.07 1.35
C GLY A 32 -12.97 1.98 -0.01
N MET A 33 -11.99 2.85 -0.29
CA MET A 33 -11.26 2.92 -1.57
C MET A 33 -9.87 2.25 -1.50
N HIS A 34 -9.74 1.20 -0.68
CA HIS A 34 -8.46 0.52 -0.48
C HIS A 34 -8.02 -0.32 -1.68
N ASN A 35 -8.97 -0.79 -2.49
CA ASN A 35 -8.66 -1.66 -3.63
C ASN A 35 -7.99 -0.87 -4.75
N GLU A 36 -8.50 0.32 -5.05
CA GLU A 36 -8.00 1.21 -6.10
C GLU A 36 -6.59 1.69 -5.76
N ILE A 37 -6.40 2.20 -4.53
CA ILE A 37 -5.09 2.72 -4.09
C ILE A 37 -4.06 1.58 -3.98
N LEU A 38 -4.46 0.41 -3.48
CA LEU A 38 -3.57 -0.74 -3.42
C LEU A 38 -3.19 -1.22 -4.83
N TYR A 39 -4.14 -1.24 -5.75
CA TYR A 39 -3.89 -1.60 -7.14
C TYR A 39 -2.87 -0.65 -7.79
N ASP A 40 -3.06 0.66 -7.64
CA ASP A 40 -2.13 1.67 -8.15
C ASP A 40 -0.72 1.50 -7.57
N LEU A 41 -0.61 1.23 -6.26
CA LEU A 41 0.66 0.94 -5.61
C LEU A 41 1.34 -0.30 -6.22
N LEU A 42 0.60 -1.41 -6.35
CA LEU A 42 1.13 -2.66 -6.90
C LEU A 42 1.55 -2.49 -8.37
N GLU A 43 0.77 -1.77 -9.18
CA GLU A 43 1.14 -1.46 -10.56
C GLU A 43 2.44 -0.66 -10.62
N HIS A 44 2.62 0.35 -9.76
CA HIS A 44 3.84 1.14 -9.70
C HIS A 44 5.06 0.30 -9.31
N LEU A 45 4.93 -0.60 -8.33
CA LEU A 45 6.00 -1.51 -7.92
C LEU A 45 6.39 -2.45 -9.08
N CYS A 46 5.40 -3.04 -9.75
CA CYS A 46 5.60 -3.89 -10.92
C CYS A 46 6.33 -3.16 -12.05
N ARG A 47 5.88 -1.94 -12.41
CA ARG A 47 6.49 -1.13 -13.48
C ARG A 47 7.94 -0.76 -13.19
N ARG A 48 8.30 -0.58 -11.92
CA ARG A 48 9.67 -0.28 -11.48
C ARG A 48 10.50 -1.53 -11.17
N ARG A 49 9.94 -2.74 -11.34
CA ARG A 49 10.58 -4.03 -10.98
C ARG A 49 11.07 -4.05 -9.53
N ILE A 50 10.30 -3.45 -8.63
CA ILE A 50 10.58 -3.46 -7.20
C ILE A 50 9.93 -4.70 -6.61
N ASP A 51 10.74 -5.70 -6.29
CA ASP A 51 10.31 -6.94 -5.64
C ASP A 51 10.38 -6.75 -4.12
N VAL A 52 9.23 -6.41 -3.52
CA VAL A 52 9.09 -6.17 -2.08
C VAL A 52 7.74 -6.70 -1.59
N PRO A 53 7.68 -7.41 -0.45
CA PRO A 53 6.41 -7.84 0.11
C PRO A 53 5.56 -6.64 0.53
N VAL A 54 4.26 -6.70 0.21
CA VAL A 54 3.25 -5.73 0.62
C VAL A 54 2.28 -6.39 1.59
N VAL A 55 2.16 -5.84 2.79
CA VAL A 55 1.23 -6.30 3.83
C VAL A 55 0.07 -5.33 3.92
N LEU A 56 -1.15 -5.85 3.75
CA LEU A 56 -2.39 -5.10 3.82
C LEU A 56 -3.01 -5.19 5.23
N SER A 57 -3.39 -4.04 5.79
CA SER A 57 -3.97 -3.87 7.13
C SER A 57 -5.15 -2.88 7.09
N GLY A 58 -5.98 -2.87 8.14
CA GLY A 58 -7.03 -1.88 8.36
C GLY A 58 -8.45 -2.44 8.23
N ILE A 59 -9.42 -1.58 7.88
CA ILE A 59 -10.83 -1.95 7.76
C ILE A 59 -11.08 -2.47 6.35
N ILE A 60 -10.88 -3.78 6.18
CA ILE A 60 -11.02 -4.46 4.90
C ILE A 60 -12.26 -5.34 5.00
N ALA A 61 -13.29 -4.99 4.23
CA ALA A 61 -14.48 -5.80 4.17
C ALA A 61 -14.11 -7.17 3.58
N GLN A 62 -14.38 -8.24 4.32
CA GLN A 62 -14.33 -9.58 3.74
C GLN A 62 -15.41 -9.67 2.67
N SER A 63 -15.01 -9.79 1.41
CA SER A 63 -15.92 -10.03 0.30
C SER A 63 -16.59 -11.40 0.48
N GLY A 64 -17.77 -11.39 1.09
CA GLY A 64 -18.77 -12.46 1.01
C GLY A 64 -18.56 -13.70 1.89
N HIS A 65 -19.02 -13.65 3.14
CA HIS A 65 -19.81 -14.75 3.70
C HIS A 65 -21.10 -14.21 4.33
N ARG A 66 -22.19 -14.76 3.80
CA ARG A 66 -23.61 -14.48 4.00
C ARG A 66 -24.00 -14.42 5.49
N LEU A 67 -24.50 -13.27 5.94
CA LEU A 67 -25.32 -13.21 7.16
C LEU A 67 -26.68 -13.84 6.82
N THR A 68 -26.84 -15.15 7.06
CA THR A 68 -28.17 -15.73 7.31
C THR A 68 -28.47 -15.59 8.79
N HIS A 69 -29.37 -14.68 9.12
CA HIS A 69 -30.21 -14.80 10.32
C HIS A 69 -31.57 -15.33 9.90
#